data_AF-K1S632-F1
#
_entry.id   AF-K1S632-F1
#
_cell.length_a   1.000
_cell.length_b   1.000
_cell.length_c   1.000
_cell.angle_alpha   90.00
_cell.angle_beta   90.00
_cell.angle_gamma   90.00
#
_symmetry.space_group_name_H-M   'P 1'
#
loop_
_entity.id
_entity.type
_entity.pdbx_description
1 polymer ?
#
loop_
_entity_poly.entity_id
_entity_poly.type
_entity_poly.pdbx_seq_one_letter_code
_entity_poly.pdbx_strand_id
1 'polypeptide(L)'
;VWAVVTDLLPLAAILIGTLSRDNTTAVVQASMWLLWAWLFTVLPRLARYPFRLIGWRRAGNIAAALIAVTLLWGATLGRTSLRVSRVEICSERLPAAFDGMRLVQISDLHLGTIVSPERELGRLADRINALQPDLVLFTGDLVNIRAAELDERMARLLQRIEAPVYSVT
;
A
#
# COMPACT_ATOMS: atom_id res chain seq x y z
N VAL A 1 -11.43 -18.78 24.55
CA VAL A 1 -11.11 -17.42 25.01
C VAL A 1 -10.44 -16.60 23.90
N TRP A 2 -9.22 -16.94 23.45
CA TRP A 2 -8.51 -16.16 22.41
C TRP A 2 -9.22 -15.99 21.07
N ALA A 3 -9.94 -17.01 20.60
CA ALA A 3 -10.72 -16.93 19.36
C ALA A 3 -11.80 -15.84 19.42
N VAL A 4 -12.55 -15.79 20.52
CA VAL A 4 -13.61 -14.79 20.74
C VAL A 4 -13.01 -13.39 20.80
N VAL A 5 -11.88 -13.21 21.48
CA VAL A 5 -11.21 -11.90 21.57
C VAL A 5 -10.85 -11.36 20.19
N THR A 6 -10.26 -12.20 19.33
CA THR A 6 -9.89 -11.76 17.97
C THR A 6 -11.11 -11.50 17.11
N ASP A 7 -12.17 -12.31 17.25
CA ASP A 7 -13.37 -12.19 16.42
C ASP A 7 -14.16 -10.90 16.73
N LEU A 8 -13.91 -10.28 17.91
CA LEU A 8 -14.48 -9.00 18.32
C LEU A 8 -13.67 -7.77 17.85
N LEU A 9 -12.47 -7.94 17.28
CA LEU A 9 -11.64 -6.82 16.81
C LEU A 9 -12.35 -5.90 15.80
N PRO A 10 -13.19 -6.39 14.85
CA PRO A 10 -13.97 -5.51 13.98
C PRO A 10 -14.96 -4.63 14.75
N LEU A 11 -15.58 -5.14 15.82
CA LEU A 11 -16.48 -4.35 16.66
C LEU A 11 -15.71 -3.27 17.43
N ALA A 12 -14.49 -3.56 17.88
CA ALA A 12 -13.62 -2.55 18.49
C ALA A 12 -13.25 -1.46 17.47
N ALA A 13 -12.93 -1.82 16.22
CA ALA A 13 -12.65 -0.86 15.16
C ALA A 13 -13.87 0.01 14.84
N ILE A 14 -15.07 -0.58 14.74
CA ILE A 14 -16.33 0.15 14.56
C ILE A 14 -16.56 1.12 15.72
N LEU A 15 -16.39 0.66 16.97
CA LEU A 15 -16.58 1.50 18.15
C LEU A 15 -15.63 2.70 18.14
N ILE A 16 -14.34 2.47 17.87
CA ILE A 16 -13.34 3.54 17.73
C ILE A 16 -13.77 4.53 16.63
N GLY A 17 -14.22 4.03 15.48
CA GLY A 17 -14.71 4.87 14.39
C GLY A 17 -15.93 5.71 14.77
N THR A 18 -16.90 5.14 15.48
CA THR A 18 -18.11 5.86 15.93
C THR A 18 -17.85 6.88 17.02
N LEU A 19 -16.87 6.63 17.89
CA LEU A 19 -16.50 7.55 18.98
C LEU A 19 -15.54 8.65 18.49
N SER A 20 -14.80 8.39 17.41
CA SER A 20 -13.94 9.40 16.81
C SER A 20 -14.76 10.38 15.99
N ARG A 21 -14.62 11.68 16.32
CA ARG A 21 -15.24 12.75 15.52
C ARG A 21 -14.52 12.99 14.19
N ASP A 22 -13.23 12.62 14.12
CA ASP A 22 -12.35 12.83 12.98
C ASP A 22 -11.58 11.55 12.62
N ASN A 23 -11.30 11.34 11.34
CA ASN A 23 -10.40 10.28 10.87
C ASN A 23 -8.94 10.73 11.01
N THR A 24 -8.43 10.83 12.24
CA THR A 24 -7.01 11.16 12.45
C THR A 24 -6.10 10.01 11.99
N THR A 25 -4.84 10.32 11.68
CA THR A 25 -3.82 9.32 11.31
C THR A 25 -3.72 8.19 12.33
N ALA A 26 -3.80 8.51 13.63
CA ALA A 26 -3.78 7.50 14.69
C ALA A 26 -5.01 6.57 14.66
N VAL A 27 -6.20 7.12 14.40
CA VAL A 27 -7.46 6.34 14.34
C VAL A 27 -7.46 5.41 13.14
N VAL A 28 -7.02 5.89 11.98
CA VAL A 28 -6.90 5.06 10.77
C VAL A 28 -5.84 3.99 10.95
N GLN A 29 -4.68 4.33 11.51
CA GLN A 29 -3.60 3.37 11.78
C GLN A 29 -4.07 2.30 12.78
N ALA A 30 -4.76 2.68 13.85
CA ALA A 30 -5.33 1.73 14.82
C ALA A 30 -6.34 0.80 14.15
N SER A 31 -7.27 1.34 13.36
CA SER A 31 -8.27 0.56 12.62
C SER A 31 -7.64 -0.43 11.65
N MET A 32 -6.59 0.00 10.93
CA MET A 32 -5.84 -0.84 10.02
C MET A 32 -5.12 -1.98 10.73
N TRP A 33 -4.47 -1.73 11.87
CA TRP A 33 -3.83 -2.78 12.67
C TRP A 33 -4.83 -3.74 13.30
N LEU A 34 -6.00 -3.26 13.73
CA LEU A 34 -7.10 -4.12 14.22
C LEU A 34 -7.62 -5.04 13.10
N LEU A 35 -7.84 -4.49 11.90
CA LEU A 35 -8.23 -5.27 10.73
C LEU A 35 -7.15 -6.29 10.36
N TRP A 36 -5.88 -5.88 10.32
CA TRP A 36 -4.78 -6.78 10.02
C TRP A 36 -4.65 -7.91 11.06
N ALA A 37 -4.73 -7.59 12.36
CA ALA A 37 -4.71 -8.58 13.43
C ALA A 37 -5.90 -9.55 13.33
N TRP A 38 -7.08 -9.05 12.97
CA TRP A 38 -8.25 -9.88 12.69
C TRP A 38 -7.98 -10.83 11.52
N LEU A 39 -7.54 -10.32 10.37
CA LEU A 39 -7.20 -11.16 9.20
C LEU A 39 -6.15 -12.22 9.54
N PHE A 40 -5.08 -11.83 10.25
CA PHE A 40 -3.98 -12.69 10.64
C PHE A 40 -4.41 -13.81 11.60
N THR A 41 -5.44 -13.61 12.40
CA THR A 41 -5.90 -14.60 13.39
C THR A 41 -7.10 -15.41 12.92
N VAL A 42 -7.94 -14.84 12.04
CA VAL A 42 -9.16 -15.47 11.51
C VAL A 42 -8.87 -16.27 10.25
N LEU A 43 -8.16 -15.74 9.25
CA LEU A 43 -7.95 -16.47 7.98
C LEU A 43 -7.18 -17.79 8.16
N PRO A 44 -6.05 -17.86 8.90
CA PRO A 44 -5.39 -19.14 9.21
C PRO A 44 -6.25 -20.11 10.01
N ARG A 45 -7.18 -19.59 10.83
CA ARG A 45 -8.12 -20.42 11.58
C ARG A 45 -9.19 -21.01 10.67
N LEU A 46 -9.78 -20.19 9.80
CA LEU A 46 -10.77 -20.61 8.83
C LEU A 46 -10.22 -21.69 7.90
N ALA A 47 -8.97 -21.53 7.46
CA ALA A 47 -8.29 -22.49 6.62
C ALA A 47 -8.14 -23.88 7.24
N ARG A 48 -8.21 -24.03 8.58
CA ARG A 48 -8.14 -25.35 9.25
C ARG A 48 -9.46 -26.12 9.21
N TYR A 49 -10.60 -25.43 9.12
CA TYR A 49 -11.92 -26.07 9.23
C TYR A 49 -12.18 -27.15 8.17
N PRO A 50 -11.98 -26.93 6.85
CA PRO A 50 -12.25 -27.97 5.86
C PRO A 50 -11.38 -29.22 6.07
N PHE A 51 -10.09 -29.04 6.37
CA PHE A 51 -9.18 -30.17 6.64
C PHE A 51 -9.54 -30.93 7.91
N ARG A 52 -10.11 -30.24 8.91
CA ARG A 52 -10.59 -30.90 10.13
C ARG A 52 -11.80 -31.79 9.85
N LEU A 53 -12.70 -31.39 8.94
CA LEU A 53 -13.88 -32.16 8.58
C LEU A 53 -13.51 -33.49 7.90
N ILE A 54 -12.47 -33.49 7.06
CA ILE A 54 -11.95 -34.69 6.37
C ILE A 54 -10.87 -35.45 7.16
N GLY A 55 -10.60 -35.06 8.41
CA GLY A 55 -9.63 -35.73 9.29
C GLY A 55 -8.15 -35.39 9.05
N TRP A 56 -7.82 -34.53 8.08
CA TRP A 56 -6.46 -34.17 7.68
C TRP A 56 -5.84 -33.04 8.52
N ARG A 57 -5.74 -33.26 9.83
CA ARG A 57 -5.29 -32.22 10.78
C ARG A 57 -3.91 -31.62 10.47
N ARG A 58 -2.96 -32.45 10.00
CA ARG A 58 -1.60 -31.98 9.62
C ARG A 58 -1.65 -31.02 8.44
N ALA A 59 -2.38 -31.39 7.38
CA ALA A 59 -2.55 -30.54 6.20
C ALA A 59 -3.21 -29.20 6.55
N GLY A 60 -4.23 -29.21 7.43
CA GLY A 60 -4.87 -27.98 7.90
C GLY A 60 -3.91 -27.04 8.64
N ASN A 61 -3.03 -27.58 9.50
CA ASN A 61 -2.04 -26.76 10.20
C ASN A 61 -1.00 -26.17 9.23
N ILE A 62 -0.59 -26.92 8.21
CA ILE A 62 0.31 -26.43 7.16
C ILE A 62 -0.36 -25.30 6.37
N ALA A 63 -1.61 -25.48 5.93
CA ALA A 63 -2.36 -24.45 5.23
C ALA A 63 -2.51 -23.16 6.05
N ALA A 64 -2.81 -23.30 7.35
CA ALA A 64 -2.88 -22.16 8.26
C ALA A 64 -1.54 -21.42 8.37
N ALA A 65 -0.44 -22.15 8.53
CA ALA A 65 0.89 -21.57 8.62
C ALA A 65 1.26 -20.82 7.33
N LEU A 66 0.96 -21.40 6.16
CA LEU A 66 1.20 -20.75 4.86
C LEU A 66 0.44 -19.43 4.72
N ILE A 67 -0.84 -19.39 5.12
CA ILE A 67 -1.63 -18.16 5.09
C ILE A 67 -1.05 -17.12 6.05
N ALA A 68 -0.70 -17.51 7.28
CA ALA A 68 -0.10 -16.59 8.24
C ALA A 68 1.23 -16.01 7.73
N VAL A 69 2.12 -16.85 7.19
CA VAL A 69 3.38 -16.43 6.58
C VAL A 69 3.14 -15.48 5.42
N THR A 70 2.16 -15.77 4.55
CA THR A 70 1.83 -14.91 3.40
C THR A 70 1.31 -13.54 3.85
N LEU A 71 0.44 -13.48 4.85
CA LEU A 71 -0.07 -12.22 5.42
C LEU A 71 1.06 -11.40 6.08
N LEU A 72 1.96 -12.06 6.81
CA LEU A 72 3.12 -11.41 7.43
C LEU A 72 4.09 -10.88 6.36
N TRP A 73 4.36 -11.67 5.33
CA TRP A 73 5.18 -11.27 4.20
C TRP A 73 4.57 -10.06 3.47
N GLY A 74 3.28 -10.10 3.15
CA GLY A 74 2.58 -9.01 2.47
C GLY A 74 2.63 -7.69 3.25
N ALA A 75 2.43 -7.75 4.57
CA ALA A 75 2.45 -6.56 5.43
C ALA A 75 3.85 -5.97 5.66
N THR A 76 4.92 -6.76 5.48
CA THR A 76 6.29 -6.32 5.81
C THR A 76 7.13 -6.08 4.56
N LEU A 77 7.36 -7.12 3.77
CA LEU A 77 8.33 -7.13 2.67
C LEU A 77 7.67 -6.95 1.31
N GLY A 78 6.53 -7.61 1.10
CA GLY A 78 5.82 -7.63 -0.18
C GLY A 78 5.38 -6.25 -0.68
N ARG A 79 5.09 -5.32 0.23
CA ARG A 79 4.64 -3.95 -0.10
C ARG A 79 5.68 -3.06 -0.78
N THR A 80 6.96 -3.42 -0.76
CA THR A 80 8.05 -2.53 -1.22
C THR A 80 8.50 -2.77 -2.66
N SER A 81 7.77 -3.58 -3.41
CA SER A 81 8.11 -3.92 -4.80
C SER A 81 7.68 -2.82 -5.78
N LEU A 82 8.64 -2.10 -6.36
CA LEU A 82 8.41 -1.18 -7.46
C LEU A 82 8.45 -1.90 -8.81
N ARG A 83 7.34 -1.87 -9.54
CA ARG A 83 7.24 -2.44 -10.89
C ARG A 83 7.03 -1.32 -11.91
N VAL A 84 7.84 -1.31 -12.96
CA VAL A 84 7.66 -0.40 -14.10
C VAL A 84 6.83 -1.12 -15.16
N SER A 85 5.65 -0.60 -15.45
CA SER A 85 4.84 -0.99 -16.61
C SER A 85 5.13 -0.02 -17.76
N ARG A 86 5.35 -0.54 -18.96
CA ARG A 86 5.54 0.28 -20.17
C ARG A 86 4.35 0.07 -21.08
N VAL A 87 3.74 1.17 -21.48
CA VAL A 87 2.63 1.20 -22.42
C VAL A 87 2.97 2.22 -23.49
N GLU A 88 2.92 1.80 -24.74
CA GLU A 88 3.09 2.67 -25.89
C GLU A 88 1.70 3.15 -26.35
N ILE A 89 1.55 4.46 -26.53
CA ILE A 89 0.28 5.08 -26.93
C ILE A 89 0.48 5.67 -28.32
N CYS A 90 -0.16 5.07 -29.32
CA CYS A 90 -0.14 5.55 -30.70
C CYS A 90 -1.53 6.08 -31.08
N SER A 91 -1.59 7.29 -31.63
CA SER A 91 -2.84 7.89 -32.09
C SER A 91 -2.58 8.95 -33.15
N GLU A 92 -3.31 8.92 -34.25
CA GLU A 92 -3.27 9.95 -35.30
C GLU A 92 -3.71 11.34 -34.81
N ARG A 93 -4.39 11.39 -33.66
CA ARG A 93 -4.86 12.63 -33.03
C ARG A 93 -3.80 13.27 -32.13
N LEU A 94 -2.69 12.60 -31.85
CA LEU A 94 -1.62 13.15 -31.03
C LEU A 94 -0.74 14.08 -31.87
N PRO A 95 -0.44 15.31 -31.40
CA PRO A 95 0.50 16.19 -32.07
C PRO A 95 1.88 15.54 -32.22
N ALA A 96 2.58 15.81 -33.32
CA ALA A 96 3.92 15.27 -33.59
C ALA A 96 4.97 15.60 -32.50
N ALA A 97 4.75 16.66 -31.72
CA ALA A 97 5.61 17.00 -30.58
C ALA A 97 5.63 15.93 -29.47
N PHE A 98 4.67 15.01 -29.44
CA PHE A 98 4.62 13.88 -28.50
C PHE A 98 5.29 12.61 -29.03
N ASP A 99 5.76 12.61 -30.28
CA ASP A 99 6.45 11.44 -30.84
C ASP A 99 7.77 11.18 -30.11
N GLY A 100 7.93 9.95 -29.60
CA GLY A 100 9.06 9.56 -28.76
C GLY A 100 9.07 10.14 -27.34
N MET A 101 8.04 10.90 -26.93
CA MET A 101 7.96 11.48 -25.59
C MET A 101 7.79 10.39 -24.53
N ARG A 102 8.57 10.50 -23.45
CA ARG A 102 8.57 9.55 -22.32
C ARG A 102 7.89 10.17 -21.11
N LEU A 103 6.70 9.65 -20.81
CA LEU A 103 5.91 10.04 -19.64
C LEU A 103 6.07 8.97 -18.55
N VAL A 104 6.36 9.39 -17.32
CA VAL A 104 6.25 8.52 -16.15
C VAL A 104 5.04 8.96 -15.34
N GLN A 105 4.05 8.08 -15.25
CA GLN A 105 2.88 8.29 -14.40
C GLN A 105 3.06 7.55 -13.08
N ILE A 106 2.81 8.26 -11.99
CA ILE A 106 2.70 7.70 -10.64
C ILE A 106 1.38 8.17 -10.01
N SER A 107 0.80 7.32 -9.17
CA SER A 107 -0.50 7.55 -8.53
C SER A 107 -0.47 6.97 -7.11
N ASP A 108 -1.26 7.54 -6.21
CA ASP A 108 -1.62 6.96 -4.92
C ASP A 108 -0.40 6.50 -4.08
N LEU A 109 0.55 7.42 -3.87
CA LEU A 109 1.71 7.16 -3.03
C LEU A 109 1.36 6.99 -1.56
N HIS A 110 0.26 7.63 -1.10
CA HIS A 110 -0.27 7.44 0.25
C HIS A 110 0.80 7.58 1.35
N LEU A 111 1.57 8.68 1.28
CA LEU A 111 2.61 9.00 2.26
C LEU A 111 1.99 9.25 3.65
N GLY A 112 2.58 8.68 4.70
CA GLY A 112 2.22 9.01 6.10
C GLY A 112 2.13 7.85 7.08
N THR A 113 1.62 6.67 6.70
CA THR A 113 1.25 5.63 7.70
C THR A 113 2.22 4.45 7.80
N ILE A 114 2.81 3.98 6.70
CA ILE A 114 3.63 2.74 6.67
C ILE A 114 4.92 2.91 5.85
N VAL A 115 5.03 3.98 5.06
CA VAL A 115 6.18 4.21 4.17
C VAL A 115 7.42 4.51 4.99
N SER A 116 8.52 3.78 4.75
CA SER A 116 9.85 4.20 5.19
C SER A 116 10.35 5.28 4.20
N PRO A 117 10.31 6.58 4.54
CA PRO A 117 10.44 7.64 3.55
C PRO A 117 11.77 7.56 2.81
N GLU A 118 12.86 7.39 3.55
CA GLU A 118 14.22 7.36 3.00
C GLU A 118 14.45 6.19 2.04
N ARG A 119 13.96 5.00 2.38
CA ARG A 119 14.21 3.79 1.59
C ARG A 119 13.27 3.68 0.39
N GLU A 120 11.97 3.91 0.60
CA GLU A 120 10.96 3.69 -0.43
C GLU A 120 10.91 4.86 -1.41
N LEU A 121 10.89 6.09 -0.91
CA LEU A 121 10.79 7.29 -1.75
C LEU A 121 12.10 7.58 -2.48
N GLY A 122 13.24 7.32 -1.84
CA GLY A 122 14.54 7.39 -2.50
C GLY A 122 14.65 6.43 -3.69
N ARG A 123 14.26 5.16 -3.49
CA ARG A 123 14.23 4.16 -4.58
C ARG A 123 13.25 4.52 -5.69
N LEU A 124 12.10 5.11 -5.33
CA LEU A 124 11.14 5.60 -6.31
C LEU A 124 11.76 6.68 -7.19
N ALA A 125 12.35 7.72 -6.59
CA ALA A 125 13.01 8.79 -7.32
C ALA A 125 14.14 8.25 -8.22
N ASP A 126 15.01 7.39 -7.70
CA ASP A 126 16.10 6.78 -8.46
C ASP A 126 15.56 5.95 -9.65
N ARG A 127 14.44 5.23 -9.46
CA ARG A 127 13.83 4.44 -10.52
C ARG A 127 13.17 5.32 -11.58
N ILE A 128 12.54 6.42 -11.20
CA ILE A 128 11.96 7.40 -12.12
C ILE A 128 13.07 8.04 -12.96
N ASN A 129 14.14 8.55 -12.33
CA ASN A 129 15.24 9.18 -13.05
C ASN A 129 15.96 8.21 -14.00
N ALA A 130 16.09 6.93 -13.62
CA ALA A 130 16.64 5.89 -14.51
C ALA A 130 15.77 5.61 -15.74
N LEU A 131 14.49 5.99 -15.73
CA LEU A 131 13.61 5.96 -16.90
C LEU A 131 13.76 7.20 -17.77
N GLN A 132 14.63 8.16 -17.46
CA GLN A 132 14.89 9.39 -18.23
C GLN A 132 13.60 9.96 -18.87
N PRO A 133 12.57 10.26 -18.07
CA PRO A 133 11.33 10.80 -18.59
C PRO A 133 11.50 12.26 -18.99
N ASP A 134 10.74 12.69 -19.99
CA ASP A 134 10.59 14.11 -20.32
C ASP A 134 9.63 14.80 -19.33
N LEU A 135 8.70 14.03 -18.76
CA LEU A 135 7.66 14.50 -17.84
C LEU A 135 7.26 13.42 -16.83
N VAL A 136 7.08 13.85 -15.58
CA VAL A 136 6.49 13.02 -14.54
C VAL A 136 5.10 13.54 -14.20
N LEU A 137 4.10 12.66 -14.26
CA LEU A 137 2.72 12.97 -13.94
C LEU A 137 2.33 12.27 -12.63
N PHE A 138 1.84 13.07 -11.69
CA PHE A 138 1.27 12.60 -10.44
C PHE A 138 -0.26 12.70 -10.53
N THR A 139 -0.98 11.57 -10.49
CA THR A 139 -2.41 11.53 -10.84
C THR A 139 -3.33 10.96 -9.76
N GLY A 140 -2.86 10.85 -8.52
CA GLY A 140 -3.64 10.29 -7.41
C GLY A 140 -3.20 10.88 -6.08
N ASP A 141 -3.40 10.16 -4.99
CA ASP A 141 -3.20 10.73 -3.65
C ASP A 141 -1.72 10.74 -3.22
N LEU A 142 -1.21 11.91 -2.85
CA LEU A 142 0.16 12.04 -2.33
C LEU A 142 0.25 11.60 -0.88
N VAL A 143 -0.72 11.98 -0.06
CA VAL A 143 -0.78 11.71 1.38
C VAL A 143 -2.01 10.88 1.70
N ASN A 144 -2.04 10.29 2.90
CA ASN A 144 -3.13 9.39 3.28
C ASN A 144 -4.37 10.14 3.76
N ILE A 145 -4.20 11.10 4.66
CA ILE A 145 -5.33 11.73 5.37
C ILE A 145 -5.17 13.24 5.42
N ARG A 146 -3.97 13.74 5.76
CA ARG A 146 -3.74 15.18 5.97
C ARG A 146 -2.49 15.62 5.24
N ALA A 147 -2.51 16.84 4.69
CA ALA A 147 -1.34 17.45 4.05
C ALA A 147 -0.11 17.49 4.98
N ALA A 148 -0.33 17.59 6.30
CA ALA A 148 0.74 17.57 7.31
C ALA A 148 1.51 16.23 7.40
N GLU A 149 1.01 15.16 6.77
CA GLU A 149 1.73 13.89 6.66
C GLU A 149 2.91 13.97 5.68
N LEU A 150 2.89 14.94 4.75
CA LEU A 150 4.04 15.27 3.93
C LEU A 150 5.03 16.11 4.74
N ASP A 151 5.93 15.42 5.45
CA ASP A 151 7.00 16.09 6.19
C ASP A 151 8.08 16.65 5.24
N GLU A 152 8.91 17.56 5.74
CA GLU A 152 9.99 18.16 4.94
C GLU A 152 10.98 17.11 4.38
N ARG A 153 11.15 15.99 5.09
CA ARG A 153 12.05 14.93 4.65
C ARG A 153 11.50 14.22 3.41
N MET A 154 10.20 13.90 3.39
CA MET A 154 9.52 13.35 2.22
C MET A 154 9.58 14.34 1.05
N ALA A 155 9.32 15.62 1.32
CA ALA A 155 9.42 16.68 0.32
C ALA A 155 10.83 16.74 -0.32
N ARG A 156 11.88 16.72 0.50
CA ARG A 156 13.28 16.69 0.02
C ARG A 156 13.58 15.46 -0.85
N LEU A 157 12.99 14.30 -0.55
CA LEU A 157 13.21 13.09 -1.33
C LEU A 157 12.48 13.14 -2.67
N LEU A 158 11.27 13.70 -2.73
CA LEU A 158 10.54 13.91 -3.98
C LEU A 158 11.23 14.94 -4.88
N GLN A 159 11.89 15.95 -4.31
CA GLN A 159 12.70 16.92 -5.04
C GLN A 159 13.92 16.31 -5.75
N ARG A 160 14.27 15.04 -5.48
CA ARG A 160 15.32 14.31 -6.23
C ARG A 160 14.87 13.88 -7.63
N ILE A 161 13.57 13.93 -7.92
CA ILE A 161 13.06 13.66 -9.26
C ILE A 161 13.53 14.80 -10.18
N GLU A 162 14.33 14.46 -11.19
CA GLU A 162 15.03 15.46 -12.03
C GLU A 162 14.13 16.05 -13.11
N ALA A 163 13.21 15.24 -13.64
CA ALA A 163 12.28 15.68 -14.67
C ALA A 163 11.16 16.57 -14.08
N PRO A 164 10.57 17.47 -14.89
CA PRO A 164 9.43 18.27 -14.48
C PRO A 164 8.28 17.40 -13.96
N VAL A 165 7.75 17.75 -12.78
CA VAL A 165 6.64 17.02 -12.14
C VAL A 165 5.38 17.87 -12.18
N TYR A 166 4.27 17.29 -12.66
CA TYR A 166 2.95 17.91 -12.66
C TYR A 166 1.97 17.05 -11.87
N SER A 167 1.25 17.68 -10.95
CA SER A 167 0.22 17.02 -10.14
C SER A 167 -1.17 17.36 -10.65
N VAL A 168 -2.01 16.34 -10.77
CA VAL A 168 -3.44 16.43 -11.06
C VAL A 168 -4.16 15.90 -9.83
N THR A 169 -4.42 16.79 -8.87
CA THR A 169 -5.05 16.53 -7.56
C THR A 169 -5.95 17.68 -7.22
#